data_AF-A0A1V4VCR3-F1
#
_entry.id   AF-A0A1V4VCR3-F1
#
_cell.length_a   1.000
_cell.length_b   1.000
_cell.length_c   1.000
_cell.angle_alpha   90.00
_cell.angle_beta   90.00
_cell.angle_gamma   90.00
#
_symmetry.space_group_name_H-M   'P 1'
#
loop_
_entity.id
_entity.type
_entity.pdbx_description
1 polymer ?
#
loop_
_entity_poly.entity_id
_entity_poly.type
_entity_poly.pdbx_seq_one_letter_code
_entity_poly.pdbx_strand_id
1 'polypeptide(L)'
;MSISKIIGREGRLVWDDLPVSLKYWMIEQERPDGGEESWHGKAIISQTDLRAMMEVQAKSRPIPINEPIFAEFHKGKEVYLGEILTSSSPDPVDSNPLIDFRGVGRLEQKDR
;
A
#
# COMPACT_ATOMS: atom_id res chain seq x y z
N MET A 1 -18.79 12.98 10.27
CA MET A 1 -17.76 11.97 9.97
C MET A 1 -18.31 10.85 9.09
N SER A 2 -17.83 10.74 7.85
CA SER A 2 -18.17 9.68 6.90
C SER A 2 -16.94 8.80 6.66
N ILE A 3 -17.11 7.48 6.73
CA ILE A 3 -16.07 6.51 6.39
C ILE A 3 -16.43 5.92 5.04
N SER A 4 -15.61 6.16 4.02
CA SER A 4 -15.76 5.53 2.71
C SER A 4 -14.81 4.35 2.61
N LYS A 5 -15.31 3.19 2.17
CA LYS A 5 -14.53 1.96 2.05
C LYS A 5 -14.37 1.57 0.59
N ILE A 6 -13.12 1.37 0.17
CA ILE A 6 -12.75 0.96 -1.18
C ILE A 6 -12.00 -0.36 -1.09
N ILE A 7 -12.37 -1.31 -1.93
CA ILE A 7 -11.77 -2.64 -1.99
C ILE A 7 -11.39 -2.91 -3.44
N GLY A 8 -10.21 -3.48 -3.65
CA GLY A 8 -9.75 -3.88 -4.96
C GLY A 8 -8.87 -5.12 -4.94
N ARG A 9 -8.56 -5.56 -6.16
CA ARG A 9 -7.65 -6.65 -6.46
C ARG A 9 -6.62 -6.07 -7.40
N GLU A 10 -5.39 -6.54 -7.28
CA GLU A 10 -4.27 -6.07 -8.09
C GLU A 10 -3.83 -4.62 -7.73
N GLY A 11 -2.57 -4.33 -7.99
CA GLY A 11 -1.90 -3.10 -7.62
C GLY A 11 -0.42 -3.36 -7.37
N ARG A 12 0.32 -2.32 -6.98
CA ARG A 12 1.74 -2.43 -6.65
C ARG A 12 2.14 -1.42 -5.58
N LEU A 13 3.10 -1.81 -4.76
CA LEU A 13 3.88 -0.93 -3.89
C LEU A 13 5.28 -0.81 -4.49
N VAL A 14 5.89 0.37 -4.45
CA VAL A 14 7.26 0.59 -4.97
C VAL A 14 8.16 1.02 -3.82
N TRP A 15 8.96 0.09 -3.30
CA TRP A 15 9.96 0.31 -2.24
C TRP A 15 11.34 0.49 -2.85
N ASP A 16 11.95 1.68 -2.76
CA ASP A 16 13.30 1.91 -3.30
C ASP A 16 13.48 1.37 -4.73
N ASP A 17 12.53 1.71 -5.62
CA ASP A 17 12.45 1.21 -7.01
C ASP A 17 12.17 -0.30 -7.18
N LEU A 18 11.91 -1.04 -6.10
CA LEU A 18 11.53 -2.45 -6.12
C LEU A 18 10.00 -2.59 -6.08
N PRO A 19 9.36 -2.97 -7.20
CA PRO A 19 7.91 -3.16 -7.23
C PRO A 19 7.53 -4.47 -6.56
N VAL A 20 6.49 -4.42 -5.73
CA VAL A 20 5.87 -5.58 -5.11
C VAL A 20 4.37 -5.57 -5.39
N SER A 21 3.91 -6.63 -6.04
CA SER A 21 2.51 -6.72 -6.48
C SER A 21 1.57 -6.92 -5.31
N LEU A 22 0.40 -6.27 -5.37
CA LEU A 22 -0.70 -6.46 -4.44
C LEU A 22 -1.66 -7.53 -4.97
N LYS A 23 -1.98 -8.55 -4.17
CA LYS A 23 -3.02 -9.53 -4.50
C LYS A 23 -4.41 -8.98 -4.20
N TYR A 24 -4.54 -8.35 -3.03
CA TYR A 24 -5.79 -7.80 -2.51
C TYR A 24 -5.49 -6.61 -1.62
N TRP A 25 -6.37 -5.62 -1.61
CA TRP A 25 -6.22 -4.47 -0.74
C TRP A 25 -7.58 -3.86 -0.37
N MET A 26 -7.57 -3.14 0.73
CA MET A 26 -8.71 -2.40 1.26
C MET A 26 -8.23 -1.07 1.81
N ILE A 27 -8.97 -0.01 1.50
CA ILE A 27 -8.72 1.36 1.96
C ILE A 27 -9.99 1.88 2.62
N GLU A 28 -9.85 2.46 3.79
CA GLU A 28 -10.88 3.16 4.52
C GLU A 28 -10.45 4.63 4.61
N GLN A 29 -11.24 5.50 4.00
CA GLN A 29 -11.03 6.95 3.97
C GLN A 29 -11.85 7.59 5.08
N GLU A 30 -11.18 8.37 5.90
CA GLU A 30 -11.76 9.17 6.95
C GLU A 30 -11.70 10.64 6.53
N ARG A 31 -12.89 11.26 6.36
CA ARG A 31 -13.01 12.70 6.12
C ARG A 31 -13.60 13.36 7.37
N PRO A 32 -12.76 13.94 8.26
CA PRO A 32 -13.23 14.69 9.41
C PRO A 32 -13.88 16.01 8.96
N ASP A 33 -14.87 16.48 9.71
CA ASP A 33 -15.55 17.75 9.45
C ASP A 33 -14.58 18.91 9.75
N GLY A 34 -13.97 19.48 8.71
CA GLY A 34 -13.02 20.59 8.81
C GLY A 34 -11.54 20.22 9.00
N GLY A 35 -11.14 18.96 8.75
CA GLY A 35 -9.76 18.49 8.84
C GLY A 35 -9.19 17.90 7.53
N GLU A 36 -7.92 17.51 7.56
CA GLU A 36 -7.26 16.84 6.45
C GLU A 36 -7.82 15.42 6.25
N GLU A 37 -8.04 15.03 4.99
CA GLU A 37 -8.42 13.67 4.65
C GLU A 37 -7.30 12.72 5.02
N SER A 38 -7.64 11.65 5.74
CA SER A 38 -6.72 10.56 6.03
C SER A 38 -7.32 9.26 5.49
N TRP A 39 -6.45 8.31 5.22
CA TRP A 39 -6.88 6.98 4.84
C TRP A 39 -5.96 5.93 5.44
N HIS A 40 -6.54 4.80 5.74
CA HIS A 40 -5.87 3.64 6.33
C HIS A 40 -6.26 2.41 5.53
N GLY A 41 -5.38 1.43 5.49
CA GLY A 41 -5.64 0.27 4.69
C GLY A 41 -4.78 -0.91 5.05
N LYS A 42 -5.17 -2.03 4.45
CA LYS A 42 -4.46 -3.30 4.53
C LYS A 42 -4.31 -3.86 3.14
N ALA A 43 -3.13 -4.40 2.84
CA ALA A 43 -2.92 -5.11 1.59
C ALA A 43 -2.24 -6.46 1.84
N ILE A 44 -2.62 -7.44 1.02
CA ILE A 44 -1.90 -8.71 0.88
C ILE A 44 -0.99 -8.57 -0.32
N ILE A 45 0.29 -8.84 -0.14
CA ILE A 45 1.30 -8.67 -1.18
C ILE A 45 1.74 -10.01 -1.77
N SER A 46 2.39 -9.96 -2.94
CA SER A 46 3.01 -11.13 -3.57
C SER A 46 4.18 -11.62 -2.71
N GLN A 47 4.09 -12.85 -2.23
CA GLN A 47 5.16 -13.48 -1.46
C GLN A 47 6.45 -13.60 -2.29
N THR A 48 6.32 -13.89 -3.59
CA THR A 48 7.47 -14.03 -4.50
C THR A 48 8.19 -12.69 -4.65
N ASP A 49 7.45 -11.61 -4.90
CA ASP A 49 8.03 -10.27 -5.09
C ASP A 49 8.62 -9.76 -3.77
N LEU A 50 7.92 -9.99 -2.64
CA LEU A 50 8.40 -9.64 -1.32
C LEU A 50 9.73 -10.33 -1.00
N ARG A 51 9.85 -11.63 -1.25
CA ARG A 51 11.10 -12.38 -1.02
C ARG A 51 12.22 -11.85 -1.89
N ALA A 52 11.98 -11.62 -3.19
CA ALA A 52 12.98 -11.07 -4.10
C ALA A 52 13.46 -9.68 -3.63
N MET A 53 12.53 -8.81 -3.22
CA MET A 53 12.85 -7.50 -2.66
C MET A 53 13.69 -7.63 -1.39
N MET A 54 13.30 -8.49 -0.45
CA MET A 54 14.04 -8.70 0.81
C MET A 54 15.43 -9.30 0.58
N GLU A 55 15.61 -10.17 -0.41
CA GLU A 55 16.92 -10.70 -0.79
C GLU A 55 17.87 -9.62 -1.34
N VAL A 56 17.32 -8.65 -2.07
CA VAL A 56 18.07 -7.48 -2.55
C VAL A 56 18.40 -6.57 -1.36
N GLN A 57 17.43 -6.27 -0.51
CA GLN A 57 17.58 -5.37 0.63
C GLN A 57 18.46 -5.91 1.76
N ALA A 58 18.46 -7.24 2.00
CA ALA A 58 19.34 -7.86 2.99
C ALA A 58 20.84 -7.59 2.72
N LYS A 59 21.20 -7.23 1.48
CA LYS A 59 22.57 -6.90 1.07
C LYS A 59 22.89 -5.41 1.19
N SER A 60 21.89 -4.56 1.39
CA SER A 60 22.01 -3.09 1.34
C SER A 60 21.43 -2.40 2.57
N ARG A 61 20.11 -2.48 2.82
CA ARG A 61 19.40 -1.89 3.99
C ARG A 61 18.03 -2.56 4.22
N PRO A 62 17.52 -2.61 5.47
CA PRO A 62 16.17 -3.13 5.75
C PRO A 62 15.05 -2.26 5.15
N ILE A 63 13.84 -2.82 5.03
CA ILE A 63 12.64 -2.10 4.57
C ILE A 63 12.43 -0.89 5.48
N PRO A 64 12.40 0.33 4.95
CA PRO A 64 12.23 1.51 5.76
C PRO A 64 10.79 1.57 6.30
N ILE A 65 10.64 1.39 7.61
CA ILE A 65 9.39 1.60 8.32
C ILE A 65 9.28 3.11 8.59
N ASN A 66 8.15 3.72 8.23
CA ASN A 66 7.88 5.16 8.32
C ASN A 66 8.52 6.06 7.25
N GLU A 67 9.04 5.50 6.15
CA GLU A 67 9.33 6.29 4.94
C GLU A 67 8.15 6.20 3.95
N PRO A 68 7.81 7.30 3.25
CA PRO A 68 6.73 7.30 2.29
C PRO A 68 7.08 6.42 1.09
N ILE A 69 6.14 5.56 0.71
CA ILE A 69 6.26 4.58 -0.36
C ILE A 69 5.15 4.84 -1.36
N PHE A 70 5.45 4.78 -2.65
CA PHE A 70 4.43 4.96 -3.67
C PHE A 70 3.57 3.70 -3.80
N ALA A 71 2.26 3.89 -3.83
CA ALA A 71 1.28 2.84 -4.03
C ALA A 71 0.37 3.15 -5.22
N GLU A 72 0.09 2.10 -5.98
CA GLU A 72 -0.85 2.10 -7.09
C GLU A 72 -1.86 0.98 -6.88
N PHE A 73 -3.11 1.35 -6.66
CA PHE A 73 -4.21 0.44 -6.34
C PHE A 73 -5.15 0.35 -7.54
N HIS A 74 -5.46 -0.86 -8.00
CA HIS A 74 -6.33 -1.07 -9.16
C HIS A 74 -7.69 -1.64 -8.73
N LYS A 75 -8.77 -1.08 -9.26
CA LYS A 75 -10.13 -1.56 -9.05
C LYS A 75 -10.86 -1.62 -10.39
N GLY A 76 -10.74 -2.76 -11.07
CA GLY A 76 -11.24 -2.90 -12.43
C GLY A 76 -10.49 -1.97 -13.39
N LYS A 77 -11.16 -0.93 -13.88
CA LYS A 77 -10.55 0.09 -14.76
C LYS A 77 -10.07 1.33 -13.99
N GLU A 78 -10.45 1.47 -12.73
CA GLU A 78 -10.09 2.60 -11.87
C GLU A 78 -8.67 2.40 -11.33
N VAL A 79 -7.82 3.43 -11.45
CA VAL A 79 -6.47 3.44 -10.87
C VAL A 79 -6.38 4.54 -9.84
N TYR A 80 -5.86 4.17 -8.68
CA TYR A 80 -5.78 4.97 -7.47
C TYR A 80 -4.31 5.09 -7.07
N LEU A 81 -3.77 6.31 -7.04
CA LEU A 81 -2.37 6.58 -6.72
C LEU A 81 -2.25 7.32 -5.39
N GLY A 82 -1.24 6.98 -4.60
CA GLY A 82 -0.96 7.68 -3.35
C GLY A 82 0.37 7.30 -2.73
N GLU A 83 0.87 8.15 -1.84
CA GLU A 83 2.00 7.85 -0.97
C GLU A 83 1.51 7.27 0.35
N ILE A 84 2.04 6.11 0.72
CA ILE A 84 1.66 5.35 1.91
C ILE A 84 2.83 5.38 2.92
N LEU A 85 2.50 5.35 4.21
CA LEU A 85 3.41 4.99 5.29
C LEU A 85 3.01 3.61 5.81
N THR A 86 3.95 2.68 5.81
CA THR A 86 3.73 1.33 6.33
C THR A 86 3.87 1.32 7.85
N SER A 87 2.91 0.70 8.54
CA SER A 87 2.91 0.60 10.01
C SER A 87 3.69 -0.61 10.52
N SER A 88 3.95 -1.58 9.64
CA SER A 88 4.67 -2.82 9.93
C SER A 88 5.38 -3.33 8.68
N SER A 89 6.46 -4.10 8.87
CA SER A 89 7.07 -4.86 7.79
C SER A 89 6.36 -6.20 7.62
N PRO A 90 6.01 -6.60 6.39
CA PRO A 90 5.40 -7.90 6.11
C PRO A 90 6.41 -9.05 6.32
N ASP A 91 5.95 -10.18 6.85
CA ASP A 91 6.78 -11.39 7.02
C ASP A 91 6.80 -12.22 5.71
N PRO A 92 7.97 -12.48 5.10
CA PRO A 92 8.08 -13.26 3.87
C PRO A 92 7.76 -14.75 4.01
N VAL A 93 7.70 -15.27 5.24
CA VAL A 93 7.35 -16.66 5.54
C VAL A 93 5.84 -16.87 5.48
N ASP A 94 5.05 -15.82 5.72
CA ASP A 94 3.59 -15.90 5.64
C ASP A 94 3.12 -16.25 4.22
N SER A 95 2.10 -17.12 4.14
CA SER A 95 1.45 -17.47 2.87
C SER A 95 0.69 -16.29 2.24
N ASN A 96 0.28 -15.33 3.07
CA ASN A 96 -0.40 -14.11 2.69
C ASN A 96 0.24 -12.93 3.44
N PRO A 97 1.44 -12.51 3.05
CA PRO A 97 2.14 -11.42 3.73
C PRO A 97 1.26 -10.17 3.71
N LEU A 98 0.92 -9.68 4.89
CA LEU A 98 0.01 -8.57 5.08
C LEU A 98 0.78 -7.32 5.48
N ILE A 99 0.33 -6.18 4.96
CA ILE A 99 0.85 -4.88 5.33
C ILE A 99 -0.27 -3.93 5.75
N ASP A 100 -0.09 -3.31 6.90
CA ASP A 100 -0.91 -2.20 7.38
C ASP A 100 -0.29 -0.89 6.91
N PHE A 101 -1.11 0.00 6.36
CA PHE A 101 -0.63 1.27 5.83
C PHE A 101 -1.59 2.42 6.12
N ARG A 102 -1.05 3.64 6.08
CA ARG A 102 -1.80 4.89 6.22
C ARG A 102 -1.28 5.93 5.23
N GLY A 103 -2.09 6.93 4.92
CA GLY A 103 -1.64 8.11 4.20
C GLY A 103 -2.51 9.32 4.51
N VAL A 104 -2.00 10.48 4.10
CA VAL A 104 -2.63 11.78 4.32
C VAL A 104 -2.87 12.41 2.95
N GLY A 105 -3.99 13.12 2.81
CA GLY A 105 -4.38 13.79 1.57
C GLY A 105 -5.25 12.93 0.65
N ARG A 106 -5.46 13.42 -0.56
CA ARG A 106 -6.33 12.77 -1.55
C ARG A 106 -5.60 11.65 -2.27
N LEU A 107 -6.25 10.50 -2.32
CA LEU A 107 -5.90 9.40 -3.21
C LEU A 107 -6.35 9.79 -4.62
N GLU A 108 -5.40 9.98 -5.53
CA GLU A 108 -5.67 10.46 -6.87
C GLU A 108 -6.28 9.33 -7.72
N GLN A 109 -7.55 9.48 -8.08
CA GLN A 109 -8.19 8.62 -9.06
C GLN A 109 -7.83 9.11 -10.47
N LYS A 110 -7.14 8.28 -11.25
CA LYS A 110 -6.91 8.53 -12.68
C LYS A 110 -8.00 7.85 -13.49
N ASP A 111 -8.81 8.66 -14.17
CA ASP A 111 -9.64 8.17 -15.27
C ASP A 111 -8.74 7.85 -16.47
N ARG A 112 -9.01 6.71 -17.10
CA ARG A 112 -8.23 6.19 -18.22
C ARG A 112 -8.87 6.51 -19.56
#